data_AF-A0A7Y8HNV4-F1
#
_entry.id   AF-A0A7Y8HNV4-F1
#
_cell.length_a   1.000
_cell.length_b   1.000
_cell.length_c   1.000
_cell.angle_alpha   90.00
_cell.angle_beta   90.00
_cell.angle_gamma   90.00
#
_symmetry.space_group_name_H-M   'P 1'
#
loop_
_entity.id
_entity.type
_entity.pdbx_description
1 polymer ?
#
loop_
_entity_poly.entity_id
_entity_poly.type
_entity_poly.pdbx_seq_one_letter_code
_entity_poly.pdbx_strand_id
1 'polypeptide(L)'
;MTFAERMLKIDRRIIFLVIGLCTLLPLLYPVGLPIKISNEVRGVYEHIESLPEGSVFLLSLDFDPASKPELQPQAISLLRHAFKKNLRVIALTLWVSGTGLADQIITQVARETGKESGKDYVFL
;
A
#
# COMPACT_ATOMS: atom_id res chain seq x y z
N MET A 1 -21.29 -26.33 34.74
CA MET A 1 -21.15 -25.12 33.93
C MET A 1 -20.07 -25.35 32.91
N THR A 2 -20.44 -25.44 31.64
CA THR A 2 -19.49 -25.64 30.54
C THR A 2 -18.63 -24.39 30.36
N PHE A 3 -17.42 -24.54 29.84
CA PHE A 3 -16.48 -23.44 29.60
C PHE A 3 -17.12 -22.30 28.78
N ALA A 4 -17.98 -22.64 27.82
CA ALA A 4 -18.76 -21.70 27.02
C ALA A 4 -19.67 -20.78 27.86
N GLU A 5 -20.34 -21.30 28.89
CA GLU A 5 -21.22 -20.50 29.76
C GLU A 5 -20.44 -19.50 30.62
N ARG A 6 -19.20 -19.82 31.00
CA ARG A 6 -18.31 -18.89 31.72
C ARG A 6 -17.84 -17.75 30.82
N MET A 7 -17.53 -18.05 29.56
CA MET A 7 -17.14 -17.03 28.58
C MET A 7 -18.27 -16.04 28.27
N LEU A 8 -19.52 -16.50 28.20
CA LEU A 8 -20.69 -15.65 27.95
C LEU A 8 -21.04 -14.72 29.13
N LYS A 9 -20.53 -15.00 30.34
CA LYS A 9 -20.76 -14.17 31.53
C LYS A 9 -19.66 -13.12 31.77
N ILE A 10 -18.62 -13.07 30.93
CA ILE A 10 -17.57 -12.05 31.05
C ILE A 10 -18.18 -10.68 30.77
N ASP A 11 -17.93 -9.72 31.67
CA ASP A 11 -18.38 -8.35 31.47
C ASP A 11 -17.72 -7.75 30.23
N ARG A 12 -18.54 -7.27 29.30
CA ARG A 12 -18.11 -6.56 28.08
C ARG A 12 -17.12 -5.43 28.36
N ARG A 13 -17.17 -4.78 29.52
CA ARG A 13 -16.23 -3.74 29.93
C ARG A 13 -14.80 -4.25 30.02
N ILE A 14 -14.61 -5.46 30.56
CA ILE A 14 -13.31 -6.11 30.65
C ILE A 14 -12.82 -6.46 29.24
N ILE A 15 -13.70 -6.96 28.38
CA ILE A 15 -13.37 -7.27 26.98
C ILE A 15 -12.89 -6.00 26.25
N PHE A 16 -13.62 -4.89 26.34
CA PHE A 16 -13.22 -3.63 25.70
C PHE A 16 -11.93 -3.05 26.29
N LEU A 17 -11.70 -3.19 27.60
CA LEU A 17 -10.45 -2.76 28.23
C LEU A 17 -9.26 -3.58 27.73
N VAL A 18 -9.41 -4.91 27.63
CA VAL A 18 -8.36 -5.79 27.09
C VAL A 18 -8.09 -5.48 25.62
N ILE A 19 -9.14 -5.34 24.78
CA ILE A 19 -8.97 -4.97 23.37
C ILE A 19 -8.25 -3.61 23.25
N GLY A 20 -8.68 -2.61 24.03
CA GLY A 20 -8.06 -1.30 24.04
C GLY A 20 -6.59 -1.33 24.49
N LEU A 21 -6.26 -2.14 25.50
CA LEU A 21 -4.88 -2.31 25.94
C LEU A 21 -4.04 -3.05 24.89
N CYS A 22 -4.60 -4.09 24.24
CA CYS A 22 -3.94 -4.84 23.17
C CYS A 22 -3.66 -3.98 21.93
N THR A 23 -4.45 -2.94 21.65
CA THR A 23 -4.17 -2.01 20.54
C THR A 23 -3.28 -0.83 20.97
N LEU A 24 -3.42 -0.35 22.21
CA LEU A 24 -2.64 0.77 22.74
C LEU A 24 -1.18 0.39 22.98
N LEU A 25 -0.91 -0.82 23.49
CA LEU A 25 0.46 -1.23 23.82
C LEU A 25 1.39 -1.29 22.59
N PRO A 26 1.04 -1.94 21.46
CA PRO A 26 1.87 -1.90 20.24
C PRO A 26 2.02 -0.50 19.64
N LEU A 27 1.06 0.40 19.89
CA LEU A 27 1.12 1.79 19.42
C LEU A 27 2.15 2.62 20.20
N LEU A 28 2.23 2.43 21.52
CA LEU A 28 3.23 3.09 22.37
C LEU A 28 4.61 2.43 22.30
N TYR A 29 4.63 1.11 22.12
CA TYR A 29 5.84 0.29 22.08
C TYR A 29 5.82 -0.56 20.79
N PRO A 30 6.31 -0.02 19.66
CA PRO A 30 6.31 -0.74 18.40
C PRO A 30 7.12 -2.03 18.54
N VAL A 31 6.44 -3.17 18.37
CA VAL A 31 6.96 -4.53 18.60
C VAL A 31 8.06 -4.92 17.60
N GLY A 32 8.22 -4.17 16.51
CA GLY A 32 9.32 -4.37 15.55
C GLY A 32 9.31 -5.75 14.90
N LEU A 33 8.12 -6.27 14.58
CA LEU A 33 7.99 -7.60 13.96
C LEU A 33 8.83 -7.69 12.66
N PRO A 34 9.57 -8.79 12.46
CA PRO A 34 10.42 -8.94 11.28
C PRO A 34 9.56 -9.04 10.02
N ILE A 35 9.82 -8.17 9.05
CA ILE A 35 9.19 -8.22 7.73
C ILE A 35 9.93 -9.27 6.89
N LYS A 36 9.28 -10.38 6.57
CA LYS A 36 9.82 -11.39 5.65
C LYS A 36 9.40 -11.06 4.22
N ILE A 37 10.37 -11.03 3.31
CA ILE A 37 10.12 -10.87 1.87
C ILE A 37 9.56 -12.19 1.34
N SER A 38 8.35 -12.15 0.78
CA SER A 38 7.74 -13.30 0.13
C SER A 38 8.32 -13.50 -1.28
N ASN A 39 8.14 -14.70 -1.84
CA ASN A 39 8.65 -15.02 -3.19
C ASN A 39 7.96 -14.16 -4.26
N GLU A 40 6.70 -13.83 -4.05
CA GLU A 40 5.88 -12.98 -4.93
C GLU A 40 6.42 -11.56 -4.97
N VAL A 41 6.72 -10.97 -3.81
CA VAL A 41 7.32 -9.62 -3.71
C VAL A 41 8.69 -9.59 -4.39
N ARG A 42 9.51 -10.63 -4.17
CA ARG A 42 10.82 -10.75 -4.84
C ARG A 42 10.67 -10.84 -6.36
N GLY A 43 9.73 -11.66 -6.84
CA GLY A 43 9.48 -11.83 -8.27
C GLY A 43 9.07 -10.53 -8.95
N VAL A 44 8.19 -9.73 -8.34
CA VAL A 44 7.82 -8.41 -8.88
C VAL A 44 9.03 -7.47 -8.93
N TYR A 45 9.82 -7.42 -7.86
CA TYR A 45 11.02 -6.59 -7.79
C TYR A 45 12.03 -6.95 -8.88
N GLU A 46 12.36 -8.24 -9.01
CA GLU A 46 13.29 -8.74 -10.02
C GLU A 46 12.77 -8.54 -11.44
N HIS A 47 11.45 -8.67 -11.67
CA HIS A 47 10.86 -8.40 -12.97
C HIS A 47 11.04 -6.94 -13.37
N ILE A 48 10.72 -5.99 -12.48
CA ILE A 48 10.95 -4.56 -12.73
C ILE A 48 12.44 -4.28 -12.97
N GLU A 49 13.34 -4.94 -12.22
CA GLU A 49 14.78 -4.81 -12.43
C GLU A 49 15.27 -5.38 -13.76
N SER A 50 14.61 -6.41 -14.30
CA SER A 50 14.97 -6.99 -15.59
C SER A 50 14.57 -6.13 -16.80
N LEU A 51 13.67 -5.16 -16.62
CA LEU A 51 13.20 -4.30 -17.70
C LEU A 51 14.28 -3.31 -18.15
N PRO A 52 14.47 -3.12 -19.48
CA PRO A 52 15.35 -2.08 -19.99
C PRO A 52 14.75 -0.69 -19.75
N GLU A 53 15.62 0.30 -19.66
CA GLU A 53 15.24 1.71 -19.54
C GLU A 53 14.30 2.13 -20.67
N GLY A 54 13.30 2.96 -20.35
CA GLY A 54 12.28 3.41 -21.30
C GLY A 54 11.17 2.38 -21.59
N SER A 55 11.20 1.19 -20.99
CA SER A 55 10.09 0.24 -21.07
C SER A 55 8.82 0.83 -20.47
N VAL A 56 7.67 0.41 -21.01
CA VAL A 56 6.36 0.86 -20.54
C VAL A 56 5.92 0.04 -19.33
N PHE A 57 5.59 0.72 -18.24
CA PHE A 57 5.06 0.13 -17.01
C PHE A 57 3.63 0.60 -16.80
N LEU A 58 2.67 -0.30 -16.99
CA LEU A 58 1.25 -0.03 -16.75
C LEU A 58 0.90 -0.35 -15.29
N LEU A 59 0.37 0.63 -14.55
CA LEU A 59 -0.05 0.47 -13.17
C LEU A 59 -1.53 0.85 -13.01
N SER A 60 -2.34 -0.11 -12.59
CA SER A 60 -3.73 0.16 -12.18
C SER A 60 -3.78 0.55 -10.71
N LEU A 61 -4.39 1.69 -10.40
CA LEU A 61 -4.54 2.25 -9.05
C LEU A 61 -6.00 2.14 -8.60
N ASP A 62 -6.50 0.90 -8.56
CA ASP A 62 -7.90 0.57 -8.28
C ASP A 62 -8.17 0.44 -6.77
N PHE A 63 -8.25 1.57 -6.06
CA PHE A 63 -8.63 1.54 -4.65
C PHE A 63 -9.34 2.82 -4.16
N ASP A 64 -10.06 2.66 -3.06
CA ASP A 64 -10.83 3.71 -2.41
C ASP A 64 -10.17 4.16 -1.07
N PRO A 65 -10.68 5.22 -0.43
CA PRO A 65 -10.14 5.70 0.84
C PRO A 65 -10.13 4.67 1.97
N ALA A 66 -11.00 3.65 1.95
CA ALA A 66 -11.05 2.64 3.00
C ALA A 66 -9.83 1.70 2.95
N SER A 67 -9.32 1.43 1.74
CA SER A 67 -8.15 0.57 1.51
C SER A 67 -6.83 1.35 1.38
N LYS A 68 -6.90 2.69 1.44
CA LYS A 68 -5.77 3.60 1.33
C LYS A 68 -4.58 3.26 2.24
N PRO A 69 -4.75 2.91 3.54
CA PRO A 69 -3.61 2.67 4.42
C PRO A 69 -2.69 1.53 3.97
N GLU A 70 -3.24 0.55 3.24
CA GLU A 70 -2.50 -0.61 2.72
C GLU A 70 -2.00 -0.38 1.29
N LEU A 71 -2.87 0.09 0.40
CA LEU A 71 -2.61 0.10 -1.03
C LEU A 71 -1.81 1.33 -1.50
N GLN A 72 -1.98 2.48 -0.84
CA GLN A 72 -1.21 3.68 -1.16
C GLN A 72 0.30 3.50 -0.99
N PRO A 73 0.84 3.00 0.15
CA PRO A 73 2.29 2.82 0.29
C PRO A 73 2.86 1.79 -0.71
N GLN A 74 2.06 0.79 -1.09
CA GLN A 74 2.43 -0.17 -2.14
C GLN A 74 2.56 0.53 -3.51
N ALA A 75 1.55 1.31 -3.90
CA ALA A 75 1.56 2.06 -5.15
C ALA A 75 2.74 3.04 -5.23
N ILE A 76 3.00 3.79 -4.15
CA ILE A 76 4.15 4.71 -4.07
C ILE A 76 5.47 3.96 -4.23
N SER A 77 5.62 2.78 -3.61
CA SER A 77 6.84 1.98 -3.70
C SER A 77 7.11 1.50 -5.12
N LEU A 78 6.06 1.01 -5.82
CA LEU A 78 6.15 0.58 -7.22
C LEU A 78 6.49 1.74 -8.15
N LEU A 79 5.83 2.89 -7.99
CA LEU A 79 6.08 4.09 -8.80
C LEU A 79 7.51 4.61 -8.62
N ARG A 80 7.99 4.69 -7.37
CA ARG A 80 9.38 5.10 -7.09
C ARG A 80 10.39 4.14 -7.72
N HIS A 81 10.12 2.83 -7.66
CA HIS A 81 10.98 1.82 -8.28
C HIS A 81 11.01 1.97 -9.80
N ALA A 82 9.84 2.10 -10.43
CA ALA A 82 9.70 2.29 -11.87
C ALA A 82 10.40 3.57 -12.36
N PHE A 83 10.20 4.70 -11.68
CA PHE A 83 10.85 5.96 -12.07
C PHE A 83 12.35 5.97 -11.83
N LYS A 84 12.84 5.29 -10.78
CA LYS A 84 14.29 5.11 -10.54
C LYS A 84 14.95 4.33 -11.68
N LYS A 85 14.23 3.39 -12.29
CA LYS A 85 14.65 2.63 -13.48
C LYS A 85 14.40 3.36 -14.80
N ASN A 86 13.95 4.62 -14.76
CA ASN A 86 13.60 5.43 -15.93
C ASN A 86 12.59 4.72 -16.86
N LEU A 87 11.64 3.98 -16.26
CA LEU A 87 10.52 3.40 -16.99
C LEU A 87 9.49 4.47 -17.33
N ARG A 88 8.76 4.27 -18.43
CA ARG A 88 7.62 5.12 -18.82
C ARG A 88 6.36 4.59 -18.16
N VAL A 89 5.77 5.35 -17.24
CA VAL A 89 4.63 4.89 -16.46
C VAL A 89 3.32 5.30 -17.11
N ILE A 90 2.42 4.34 -17.33
CA ILE A 90 1.02 4.61 -17.63
C ILE A 90 0.24 4.22 -16.38
N ALA A 91 -0.39 5.19 -15.72
CA ALA A 91 -1.30 4.90 -14.62
C ALA A 91 -2.74 5.03 -15.08
N LEU A 92 -3.61 4.19 -14.53
CA LEU A 92 -5.05 4.29 -14.74
C LEU A 92 -5.78 3.89 -13.46
N THR A 93 -7.06 4.22 -13.40
CA THR A 93 -7.97 3.68 -12.40
C THR A 93 -9.32 3.43 -13.05
N LEU A 94 -9.91 2.30 -12.71
CA LEU A 94 -11.26 1.91 -13.09
C LEU A 94 -12.28 2.36 -12.03
N TRP A 95 -11.81 2.79 -10.86
CA TRP A 95 -12.64 3.21 -9.74
C TRP A 95 -12.75 4.73 -9.70
N VAL A 96 -13.96 5.25 -9.96
CA VAL A 96 -14.25 6.69 -9.96
C VAL A 96 -13.93 7.34 -8.61
N SER A 97 -14.16 6.63 -7.50
CA SER A 97 -13.80 7.08 -6.15
C SER A 97 -12.29 7.17 -5.91
N GLY A 98 -11.49 6.44 -6.70
CA GLY A 98 -10.04 6.40 -6.63
C GLY A 98 -9.33 7.41 -7.53
N THR A 99 -10.00 8.04 -8.50
CA THR A 99 -9.37 8.95 -9.48
C THR A 99 -8.57 10.08 -8.85
N GLY A 100 -9.14 10.80 -7.89
CA GLY A 100 -8.40 11.87 -7.20
C GLY A 100 -7.23 11.36 -6.38
N LEU A 101 -7.33 10.15 -5.80
CA LEU A 101 -6.24 9.53 -5.05
C LEU A 101 -5.10 9.11 -5.97
N ALA A 102 -5.42 8.46 -7.09
CA ALA A 102 -4.47 8.00 -8.07
C ALA A 102 -3.68 9.17 -8.68
N ASP A 103 -4.36 10.25 -9.09
CA ASP A 103 -3.74 11.47 -9.62
C ASP A 103 -2.79 12.11 -8.59
N GLN A 104 -3.22 12.20 -7.33
CA GLN A 104 -2.38 12.74 -6.26
C GLN A 104 -1.11 11.91 -6.06
N ILE A 105 -1.23 10.57 -6.06
CA ILE A 105 -0.11 9.66 -5.83
C ILE A 105 0.91 9.75 -6.96
N ILE A 106 0.47 9.66 -8.22
CA ILE A 106 1.40 9.72 -9.35
C ILE A 106 2.07 11.09 -9.45
N THR A 107 1.32 12.18 -9.27
CA THR A 107 1.86 13.54 -9.34
C THR A 107 2.85 13.81 -8.20
N GLN A 108 2.57 13.33 -6.99
CA GLN A 108 3.50 13.43 -5.87
C GLN A 108 4.81 12.70 -6.19
N VAL A 109 4.73 11.43 -6.59
CA VAL A 109 5.92 10.60 -6.81
C VAL A 109 6.71 11.07 -8.04
N ALA A 110 6.04 11.52 -9.10
CA ALA A 110 6.68 12.13 -10.25
C ALA A 110 7.44 13.41 -9.88
N ARG A 111 6.86 14.27 -9.04
CA ARG A 111 7.54 15.48 -8.52
C ARG A 111 8.77 15.13 -7.68
N GLU A 112 8.66 14.12 -6.82
CA GLU A 112 9.79 13.63 -5.99
C GLU A 112 10.94 13.09 -6.83
N THR A 113 10.65 12.53 -8.02
CA THR A 113 11.62 11.87 -8.90
C THR A 113 12.02 12.71 -10.12
N GLY A 114 11.51 13.95 -10.23
CA GLY A 114 11.82 14.86 -11.33
C GLY A 114 11.26 14.40 -12.68
N LYS A 115 10.14 13.66 -12.70
CA LYS A 115 9.50 13.12 -13.91
C LYS A 115 8.44 14.07 -14.47
N GLU A 116 8.38 14.16 -15.79
CA GLU A 116 7.52 15.09 -16.52
C GLU A 116 6.27 14.38 -17.08
N SER A 117 5.10 14.98 -16.85
CA SER A 117 3.83 14.49 -17.41
C SER A 117 3.82 14.60 -18.94
N GLY A 118 3.31 13.58 -19.62
CA GLY A 118 3.28 13.47 -21.08
C GLY A 118 4.59 13.00 -21.72
N LYS A 119 5.67 12.85 -20.93
CA LYS A 119 6.98 12.34 -21.39
C LYS A 119 7.40 11.09 -20.63
N ASP A 120 7.43 11.18 -19.31
CA ASP A 120 7.83 10.09 -18.42
C ASP A 120 6.62 9.32 -17.88
N TYR A 121 5.48 10.00 -17.71
CA TYR A 121 4.26 9.36 -17.26
C TYR A 121 3.00 9.95 -17.87
N VAL A 122 1.93 9.15 -17.92
CA VAL A 122 0.56 9.58 -18.25
C VAL A 122 -0.41 8.95 -17.26
N PHE A 123 -1.42 9.70 -16.86
CA PHE A 123 -2.56 9.19 -16.09
C PHE A 123 -3.82 9.22 -16.97
N LEU A 124 -4.51 8.08 -17.08
CA LEU A 124 -5.71 7.87 -17.90
C LEU A 124 -6.99 7.98 -17.08
#